data_AF-A0A0G4F5S3-F1
#
_entry.id   AF-A0A0G4F5S3-F1
#
_cell.length_a   1.000
_cell.length_b   1.000
_cell.length_c   1.000
_cell.angle_alpha   90.00
_cell.angle_beta   90.00
_cell.angle_gamma   90.00
#
_symmetry.space_group_name_H-M   'P 1'
#
loop_
_entity.id
_entity.type
_entity.pdbx_description
1 polymer ?
#
loop_
_entity_poly.entity_id
_entity_poly.type
_entity_poly.pdbx_seq_one_letter_code
_entity_poly.pdbx_strand_id
1 'polypeptide(L)'
;MAIDVDKLKALAEVKRVVEVFDTKKKNGRTWFSQFRDKVKAGNLNIDEYKLLLGMHFVDTDLVQQWDEKRRTCSTVNEVDAWFLDAHGGGGMEEKHAVYTMADVKLSVADAFQPFVDRFIDTFIAANPNTIRNHRITPFINALYPEMREALEIEPAFSEWNDLVKRTKHLHAKLQKKARAKLTAVQST
;
A
#
# COMPACT_ATOMS: atom_id res chain seq x y z
N MET A 1 -4.37 -31.37 19.69
CA MET A 1 -4.43 -31.32 21.17
C MET A 1 -5.85 -30.91 21.56
N ALA A 2 -6.33 -31.12 22.79
CA ALA A 2 -7.66 -30.62 23.15
C ALA A 2 -7.63 -29.08 23.24
N ILE A 3 -8.57 -28.41 22.56
CA ILE A 3 -8.71 -26.95 22.58
C ILE A 3 -9.25 -26.54 23.95
N ASP A 4 -8.54 -25.64 24.65
CA ASP A 4 -9.00 -25.09 25.92
C ASP A 4 -9.98 -23.93 25.67
N VAL A 5 -11.26 -24.22 25.79
CA VAL A 5 -12.34 -23.27 25.52
C VAL A 5 -12.37 -22.12 26.52
N ASP A 6 -11.92 -22.33 27.76
CA ASP A 6 -11.90 -21.27 28.77
C ASP A 6 -10.74 -20.30 28.55
N LYS A 7 -9.60 -20.78 28.03
CA LYS A 7 -8.56 -19.88 27.47
C LYS A 7 -9.07 -19.11 26.26
N LEU A 8 -9.83 -19.73 25.36
CA LEU A 8 -10.45 -19.02 24.23
C LEU A 8 -11.48 -17.96 24.68
N LYS A 9 -12.19 -18.17 25.78
CA LYS A 9 -13.07 -17.13 26.36
C LYS A 9 -12.27 -15.97 26.94
N ALA A 10 -11.13 -16.21 27.58
CA ALA A 10 -10.20 -15.14 27.96
C ALA A 10 -9.66 -14.40 26.72
N LEU A 11 -9.46 -15.11 25.60
CA LEU A 11 -9.11 -14.52 24.30
C LEU A 11 -10.24 -13.71 23.64
N ALA A 12 -11.49 -13.77 24.13
CA ALA A 12 -12.52 -12.82 23.71
C ALA A 12 -12.17 -11.38 24.10
N GLU A 13 -11.34 -11.18 25.15
CA GLU A 13 -10.72 -9.88 25.43
C GLU A 13 -9.69 -9.51 24.36
N VAL A 14 -8.92 -10.46 23.82
CA VAL A 14 -8.02 -10.21 22.69
C VAL A 14 -8.79 -9.78 21.44
N LYS A 15 -9.96 -10.37 21.17
CA LYS A 15 -10.84 -9.91 20.08
C LYS A 15 -11.35 -8.48 20.27
N ARG A 16 -11.51 -8.02 21.52
CA ARG A 16 -11.87 -6.62 21.84
C ARG A 16 -10.68 -5.66 21.72
N VAL A 17 -9.45 -6.17 21.86
CA VAL A 17 -8.21 -5.37 21.89
C VAL A 17 -7.53 -5.30 20.52
N VAL A 18 -7.61 -6.35 19.71
CA VAL A 18 -7.10 -6.40 18.34
C VAL A 18 -8.28 -6.37 17.39
N GLU A 19 -8.44 -5.26 16.68
CA GLU A 19 -9.48 -5.14 15.68
C GLU A 19 -9.35 -6.20 14.57
N VAL A 20 -10.44 -6.48 13.86
CA VAL A 20 -10.46 -7.38 12.68
C VAL A 20 -9.46 -6.96 11.60
N PHE A 21 -8.89 -7.92 10.88
CA PHE A 21 -8.01 -7.68 9.74
C PHE A 21 -8.83 -7.50 8.46
N ASP A 22 -8.81 -6.27 7.92
CA ASP A 22 -9.40 -5.90 6.64
C ASP A 22 -8.26 -5.62 5.66
N THR A 23 -8.06 -6.50 4.69
CA THR A 23 -6.98 -6.44 3.69
C THR A 23 -7.00 -5.15 2.87
N LYS A 24 -8.15 -4.47 2.78
CA LYS A 24 -8.32 -3.23 2.00
C LYS A 24 -8.03 -1.97 2.81
N LYS A 25 -8.02 -2.08 4.15
CA LYS A 25 -7.90 -0.92 5.05
C LYS A 25 -6.68 -0.98 5.95
N LYS A 26 -6.13 -2.17 6.19
CA LYS A 26 -5.09 -2.38 7.20
C LYS A 26 -3.81 -2.87 6.57
N ASN A 27 -2.70 -2.35 7.09
CA ASN A 27 -1.41 -2.90 6.79
C ASN A 27 -1.22 -4.25 7.48
N GLY A 28 -1.04 -5.33 6.72
CA GLY A 28 -0.91 -6.67 7.29
C GLY A 28 0.29 -6.81 8.21
N ARG A 29 1.47 -6.24 7.90
CA ARG A 29 2.64 -6.33 8.81
C ARG A 29 2.39 -5.65 10.15
N THR A 30 1.89 -4.43 10.13
CA THR A 30 1.62 -3.62 11.33
C THR A 30 0.53 -4.27 12.16
N TRP A 31 -0.56 -4.68 11.52
CA TRP A 31 -1.65 -5.39 12.17
C TRP A 31 -1.16 -6.71 12.78
N PHE A 32 -0.36 -7.48 12.05
CA PHE A 32 0.17 -8.76 12.52
C PHE A 32 1.14 -8.59 13.67
N SER A 33 1.97 -7.54 13.67
CA SER A 33 2.84 -7.21 14.81
C SER A 33 2.02 -6.93 16.07
N GLN A 34 0.97 -6.10 15.95
CA GLN A 34 0.07 -5.81 17.08
C GLN A 34 -0.65 -7.07 17.57
N PHE A 35 -1.12 -7.90 16.65
CA PHE A 35 -1.71 -9.19 16.97
C PHE A 35 -0.72 -10.08 17.75
N ARG A 36 0.50 -10.26 17.23
CA ARG A 36 1.58 -11.06 17.85
C ARG A 36 1.91 -10.59 19.26
N ASP A 37 2.10 -9.29 19.45
CA ASP A 37 2.45 -8.73 20.75
C ASP A 37 1.36 -8.99 21.80
N LYS A 38 0.09 -8.95 21.40
CA LYS A 38 -1.05 -9.20 22.29
C LYS A 38 -1.20 -10.67 22.64
N VAL A 39 -1.03 -11.58 21.68
CA VAL A 39 -1.23 -13.02 21.88
C VAL A 39 -0.02 -13.71 22.52
N LYS A 40 1.16 -13.09 22.49
CA LYS A 40 2.39 -13.62 23.10
C LYS A 40 2.23 -13.93 24.59
N ALA A 41 1.42 -13.15 25.31
CA ALA A 41 1.15 -13.37 26.74
C ALA A 41 0.18 -14.53 27.02
N GLY A 42 -0.56 -15.00 26.01
CA GLY A 42 -1.63 -16.00 26.18
C GLY A 42 -1.16 -17.46 26.29
N ASN A 43 0.13 -17.74 26.05
CA ASN A 43 0.71 -19.09 26.04
C ASN A 43 -0.13 -20.11 25.25
N LEU A 44 -0.53 -19.71 24.04
CA LEU A 44 -1.43 -20.48 23.19
C LEU A 44 -0.70 -21.65 22.55
N ASN A 45 -1.39 -22.79 22.47
CA ASN A 45 -0.95 -23.87 21.59
C ASN A 45 -1.25 -23.53 20.12
N ILE A 46 -0.72 -24.33 19.20
CA ILE A 46 -0.86 -24.08 17.77
C ILE A 46 -2.32 -24.08 17.28
N ASP A 47 -3.17 -24.97 17.81
CA ASP A 47 -4.56 -25.06 17.38
C ASP A 47 -5.36 -23.84 17.88
N GLU A 48 -5.10 -23.40 19.11
CA GLU A 48 -5.66 -22.16 19.69
C GLU A 48 -5.20 -20.92 18.92
N TYR A 49 -3.91 -20.83 18.59
CA TYR A 49 -3.33 -19.73 17.83
C TYR A 49 -3.96 -19.60 16.45
N LYS A 50 -4.11 -20.73 15.74
CA LYS A 50 -4.75 -20.77 14.43
C LYS A 50 -6.21 -20.31 14.47
N LEU A 51 -6.94 -20.80 15.45
CA LEU A 51 -8.36 -20.47 15.61
C LEU A 51 -8.51 -18.98 15.92
N LEU A 52 -7.68 -18.45 16.81
CA LEU A 52 -7.69 -17.04 17.17
C LEU A 52 -7.37 -16.15 15.96
N LEU A 53 -6.33 -16.44 15.19
CA LEU A 53 -5.99 -15.68 13.98
C LEU A 53 -7.17 -15.64 13.00
N GLY A 54 -7.79 -16.79 12.73
CA GLY A 54 -8.94 -16.90 11.83
C GLY A 54 -10.17 -16.10 12.31
N MET A 55 -10.36 -15.92 13.61
CA MET A 55 -11.46 -15.12 14.17
C MET A 55 -11.34 -13.61 13.86
N HIS A 56 -10.18 -13.14 13.43
CA HIS A 56 -9.97 -11.75 13.03
C HIS A 56 -10.17 -11.50 11.53
N PHE A 57 -10.36 -12.54 10.71
CA PHE A 57 -10.57 -12.36 9.27
C PHE A 57 -12.03 -12.03 8.99
N VAL A 58 -12.26 -10.99 8.19
CA VAL A 58 -13.61 -10.54 7.78
C VAL A 58 -13.88 -10.73 6.28
N ASP A 59 -12.82 -10.95 5.50
CA ASP A 59 -12.91 -11.21 4.07
C ASP A 59 -13.18 -12.71 3.84
N THR A 60 -14.26 -13.04 3.13
CA THR A 60 -14.67 -14.43 2.85
C THR A 60 -13.60 -15.21 2.10
N ASP A 61 -12.90 -14.58 1.15
CA ASP A 61 -11.85 -15.23 0.37
C ASP A 61 -10.63 -15.54 1.26
N LEU A 62 -10.30 -14.61 2.17
CA LEU A 62 -9.24 -14.82 3.16
C LEU A 62 -9.59 -15.95 4.14
N VAL A 63 -10.83 -16.01 4.61
CA VAL A 63 -11.30 -17.10 5.49
C VAL A 63 -11.16 -18.45 4.79
N GLN A 64 -11.53 -18.53 3.51
CA GLN A 64 -11.39 -19.76 2.73
C GLN A 64 -9.92 -20.17 2.55
N GLN A 65 -9.05 -19.25 2.14
CA GLN A 65 -7.61 -19.49 2.01
C GLN A 65 -6.99 -19.96 3.34
N TRP A 66 -7.43 -19.35 4.44
CA TRP A 66 -6.98 -19.73 5.77
C TRP A 66 -7.45 -21.14 6.17
N ASP A 67 -8.70 -21.49 5.89
CA ASP A 67 -9.24 -22.82 6.20
C ASP A 67 -8.50 -23.96 5.49
N GLU A 68 -8.07 -23.70 4.26
CA GLU A 68 -7.21 -24.61 3.50
C GLU A 68 -5.81 -24.67 4.12
N LYS A 69 -5.19 -23.52 4.38
CA LYS A 69 -3.81 -23.46 4.85
C LYS A 69 -3.61 -23.98 6.27
N ARG A 70 -4.50 -23.64 7.22
CA ARG A 70 -4.34 -23.93 8.65
C ARG A 70 -4.26 -25.41 8.97
N ARG A 71 -4.76 -26.27 8.08
CA ARG A 71 -4.66 -27.74 8.17
C ARG A 71 -3.23 -28.25 7.96
N THR A 72 -2.41 -27.51 7.23
CA THR A 72 -1.03 -27.88 6.87
C THR A 72 0.02 -27.26 7.79
N CYS A 73 -0.28 -26.12 8.43
CA CYS A 73 0.63 -25.51 9.40
C CYS A 73 0.72 -26.38 10.66
N SER A 74 1.91 -26.73 11.10
CA SER A 74 2.17 -27.51 12.32
C SER A 74 2.83 -26.66 13.41
N THR A 75 3.37 -25.49 13.06
CA THR A 75 4.05 -24.58 13.98
C THR A 75 3.52 -23.15 13.89
N VAL A 76 3.73 -22.37 14.96
CA VAL A 76 3.37 -20.94 14.98
C VAL A 76 4.14 -20.17 13.91
N ASN A 77 5.42 -20.51 13.68
CA ASN A 77 6.25 -19.87 12.67
C ASN A 77 5.72 -20.06 11.25
N GLU A 78 5.15 -21.23 10.92
CA GLU A 78 4.54 -21.47 9.61
C GLU A 78 3.26 -20.65 9.41
N VAL A 79 2.48 -20.45 10.48
CA VAL A 79 1.31 -19.57 10.43
C VAL A 79 1.74 -18.12 10.24
N ASP A 80 2.74 -17.67 10.99
CA ASP A 80 3.30 -16.33 10.89
C ASP A 80 3.86 -16.06 9.50
N ALA A 81 4.64 -16.99 8.96
CA ALA A 81 5.23 -16.90 7.65
C ALA A 81 4.16 -16.83 6.55
N TRP A 82 3.12 -17.67 6.63
CA TRP A 82 2.02 -17.62 5.66
C TRP A 82 1.31 -16.26 5.67
N PHE A 83 0.97 -15.74 6.83
CA PHE A 83 0.28 -14.45 6.91
C PHE A 83 1.16 -13.32 6.40
N LEU A 84 2.44 -13.30 6.79
CA LEU A 84 3.37 -12.24 6.39
C LEU A 84 3.79 -12.32 4.93
N ASP A 85 3.82 -13.51 4.33
CA ASP A 85 4.06 -13.67 2.90
C ASP A 85 2.86 -13.14 2.09
N ALA A 86 1.64 -13.48 2.51
CA ALA A 86 0.42 -13.04 1.84
C ALA A 86 0.08 -11.56 2.08
N HIS A 87 0.41 -11.01 3.25
CA HIS A 87 -0.10 -9.71 3.71
C HIS A 87 0.93 -8.80 4.40
N GLY A 88 2.13 -9.30 4.67
CA GLY A 88 3.16 -8.58 5.41
C GLY A 88 3.97 -7.56 4.60
N GLY A 89 3.69 -7.41 3.30
CA GLY A 89 4.50 -6.56 2.41
C GLY A 89 5.95 -7.03 2.26
N GLY A 90 6.64 -6.53 1.24
CA GLY A 90 8.02 -6.88 0.89
C GLY A 90 8.15 -8.07 -0.06
N GLY A 91 7.02 -8.54 -0.61
CA GLY A 91 6.97 -9.57 -1.65
C GLY A 91 7.60 -9.13 -2.97
N MET A 92 7.68 -10.04 -3.94
CA MET A 92 8.26 -9.75 -5.28
C MET A 92 7.58 -8.54 -5.94
N GLU A 93 6.27 -8.37 -5.73
CA GLU A 93 5.50 -7.25 -6.26
C GLU A 93 5.92 -5.89 -5.68
N GLU A 94 6.17 -5.79 -4.37
CA GLU A 94 6.67 -4.54 -3.76
C GLU A 94 8.07 -4.21 -4.27
N LYS A 95 8.97 -5.21 -4.32
CA LYS A 95 10.32 -5.01 -4.86
C LYS A 95 10.28 -4.58 -6.32
N HIS A 96 9.43 -5.22 -7.13
CA HIS A 96 9.24 -4.86 -8.53
C HIS A 96 8.67 -3.44 -8.66
N ALA A 97 7.69 -3.08 -7.83
CA ALA A 97 7.11 -1.74 -7.80
C ALA A 97 8.15 -0.67 -7.43
N VAL A 98 9.04 -0.94 -6.47
CA VAL A 98 10.14 -0.02 -6.12
C VAL A 98 11.05 0.25 -7.32
N TYR A 99 11.38 -0.78 -8.11
CA TYR A 99 12.15 -0.60 -9.34
C TYR A 99 11.37 0.17 -10.41
N THR A 100 10.10 -0.17 -10.65
CA THR A 100 9.29 0.49 -11.69
C THR A 100 8.92 1.93 -11.35
N MET A 101 8.93 2.33 -10.07
CA MET A 101 8.71 3.73 -9.67
C MET A 101 9.69 4.71 -10.32
N ALA A 102 10.92 4.29 -10.60
CA ALA A 102 11.90 5.13 -11.29
C ALA A 102 11.48 5.43 -12.74
N ASP A 103 10.78 4.50 -13.38
CA ASP A 103 10.34 4.57 -14.78
C ASP A 103 8.99 5.29 -14.94
N VAL A 104 8.24 5.49 -13.86
CA VAL A 104 7.01 6.28 -13.89
C VAL A 104 7.36 7.76 -13.99
N LYS A 105 7.50 8.23 -15.24
CA LYS A 105 7.70 9.64 -15.59
C LYS A 105 6.51 10.19 -16.37
N LEU A 106 6.27 11.49 -16.21
CA LEU A 106 5.37 12.25 -17.06
C LEU A 106 6.18 12.88 -18.20
N SER A 107 5.75 12.68 -19.44
CA SER A 107 6.25 13.41 -20.60
C SER A 107 5.33 14.60 -20.94
N VAL A 108 5.85 15.57 -21.72
CA VAL A 108 5.02 16.66 -22.24
C VAL A 108 3.89 16.14 -23.14
N ALA A 109 4.08 15.03 -23.84
CA ALA A 109 3.08 14.48 -24.76
C ALA A 109 1.96 13.68 -24.07
N ASP A 110 2.20 13.24 -22.83
CA ASP A 110 1.30 12.33 -22.13
C ASP A 110 -0.02 12.99 -21.71
N ALA A 111 -1.06 12.18 -21.51
CA ALA A 111 -2.26 12.62 -20.81
C ALA A 111 -1.98 12.66 -19.29
N PHE A 112 -2.39 13.76 -18.64
CA PHE A 112 -2.08 13.97 -17.22
C PHE A 112 -2.78 12.97 -16.28
N GLN A 113 -4.09 12.73 -16.45
CA GLN A 113 -4.84 11.88 -15.53
C GLN A 113 -4.35 10.42 -15.54
N PRO A 114 -4.17 9.78 -16.70
CA PRO A 114 -3.59 8.42 -16.75
C PRO A 114 -2.21 8.32 -16.10
N PHE A 115 -1.37 9.36 -16.20
CA PHE A 115 -0.09 9.41 -15.48
C PHE A 115 -0.29 9.44 -13.96
N VAL A 116 -1.19 10.29 -13.46
CA VAL A 116 -1.48 10.39 -12.02
C VAL A 116 -1.98 9.06 -11.48
N ASP A 117 -2.89 8.39 -12.19
CA ASP A 117 -3.44 7.11 -11.77
C ASP A 117 -2.34 6.04 -11.72
N ARG A 118 -1.55 5.90 -12.79
CA ARG A 118 -0.40 4.98 -12.86
C ARG A 118 0.63 5.24 -11.75
N PHE A 119 0.92 6.51 -11.47
CA PHE A 119 1.82 6.90 -10.40
C PHE A 119 1.28 6.49 -9.02
N ILE A 120 0.00 6.75 -8.75
CA ILE A 120 -0.62 6.38 -7.47
C ILE A 120 -0.58 4.87 -7.27
N ASP A 121 -0.97 4.11 -8.28
CA ASP A 121 -1.03 2.64 -8.20
C ASP A 121 0.35 2.05 -7.93
N THR A 122 1.36 2.51 -8.68
CA THR A 122 2.74 2.03 -8.53
C THR A 122 3.34 2.49 -7.20
N PHE A 123 3.03 3.70 -6.75
CA PHE A 123 3.52 4.23 -5.48
C PHE A 123 2.95 3.46 -4.29
N ILE A 124 1.65 3.13 -4.31
CA ILE A 124 0.99 2.33 -3.28
C ILE A 124 1.57 0.91 -3.27
N ALA A 125 1.79 0.30 -4.44
CA ALA A 125 2.41 -1.02 -4.54
C ALA A 125 3.85 -1.04 -3.99
N ALA A 126 4.63 0.01 -4.27
CA ALA A 126 6.00 0.15 -3.78
C ALA A 126 6.09 0.57 -2.30
N ASN A 127 5.04 1.22 -1.79
CA ASN A 127 5.01 1.80 -0.45
C ASN A 127 3.64 1.55 0.22
N PRO A 128 3.28 0.28 0.49
CA PRO A 128 1.94 -0.07 0.99
C PRO A 128 1.61 0.52 2.37
N ASN A 129 2.61 1.11 3.05
CA ASN A 129 2.54 1.58 4.43
C ASN A 129 2.56 3.11 4.54
N THR A 130 2.53 3.81 3.41
CA THR A 130 2.81 5.23 3.36
C THR A 130 1.52 6.07 3.45
N ILE A 131 1.55 7.13 4.26
CA ILE A 131 0.49 8.14 4.28
C ILE A 131 0.45 8.92 2.96
N ARG A 132 -0.76 9.36 2.58
CA ARG A 132 -1.06 10.03 1.31
C ARG A 132 -0.06 11.14 0.94
N ASN A 133 0.39 11.95 1.89
CA ASN A 133 1.24 13.11 1.60
C ASN A 133 2.72 12.78 1.40
N HIS A 134 3.22 11.60 1.79
CA HIS A 134 4.63 11.25 1.48
C HIS A 134 4.86 11.05 -0.03
N ARG A 135 3.79 10.91 -0.84
CA ARG A 135 3.90 10.79 -2.29
C ARG A 135 4.22 12.12 -2.99
N ILE A 136 4.18 13.25 -2.28
CA ILE A 136 4.44 14.59 -2.84
C ILE A 136 5.85 14.68 -3.46
N THR A 137 6.89 14.34 -2.70
CA THR A 137 8.27 14.44 -3.20
C THR A 137 8.54 13.48 -4.37
N PRO A 138 8.18 12.18 -4.27
CA PRO A 138 8.32 11.25 -5.40
C PRO A 138 7.51 11.69 -6.63
N PHE A 139 6.33 12.29 -6.45
CA PHE A 139 5.52 12.79 -7.56
C PHE A 139 6.19 13.96 -8.27
N ILE A 140 6.74 14.94 -7.53
CA ILE A 140 7.51 16.04 -8.12
C ILE A 140 8.69 15.48 -8.93
N ASN A 141 9.40 14.47 -8.42
CA ASN A 141 10.51 13.82 -9.12
C ASN A 141 10.10 13.01 -10.37
N ALA A 142 8.82 12.68 -10.51
CA ALA A 142 8.26 12.03 -11.69
C ALA A 142 7.89 13.03 -12.80
N LEU A 143 7.85 14.33 -12.51
CA LEU A 143 7.57 15.38 -13.50
C LEU A 143 8.82 15.69 -14.34
N TYR A 144 8.60 16.15 -15.58
CA TYR A 144 9.68 16.62 -16.44
C TYR A 144 10.28 17.95 -15.95
N PRO A 145 11.55 18.26 -16.28
CA PRO A 145 12.33 19.35 -15.66
C PRO A 145 11.62 20.69 -15.58
N GLU A 146 11.01 21.14 -16.68
CA GLU A 146 10.36 22.46 -16.76
C GLU A 146 9.18 22.61 -15.78
N MET A 147 8.49 21.51 -15.45
CA MET A 147 7.46 21.53 -14.41
C MET A 147 8.06 21.56 -13.01
N ARG A 148 9.16 20.82 -12.77
CA ARG A 148 9.83 20.80 -11.47
C ARG A 148 10.38 22.18 -11.13
N GLU A 149 11.09 22.80 -12.05
CA GLU A 149 11.62 24.15 -11.91
C GLU A 149 10.51 25.18 -11.63
N ALA A 150 9.36 25.03 -12.29
CA ALA A 150 8.21 25.91 -12.05
C ALA A 150 7.59 25.74 -10.65
N LEU A 151 7.66 24.53 -10.07
CA LEU A 151 7.16 24.25 -8.72
C LEU A 151 8.17 24.62 -7.64
N GLU A 152 9.47 24.58 -7.92
CA GLU A 152 10.54 24.92 -6.95
C GLU A 152 10.48 26.38 -6.47
N ILE A 153 9.96 27.29 -7.30
CA ILE A 153 9.76 28.70 -6.95
C ILE A 153 8.42 28.95 -6.23
N GLU A 154 7.56 27.94 -6.12
CA GLU A 154 6.28 28.04 -5.41
C GLU A 154 6.45 27.61 -3.94
N PRO A 155 5.60 28.08 -3.01
CA PRO A 155 5.57 27.56 -1.65
C PRO A 155 5.42 26.04 -1.64
N ALA A 156 6.07 25.38 -0.69
CA ALA A 156 6.02 23.94 -0.56
C ALA A 156 4.57 23.46 -0.38
N PHE A 157 4.18 22.44 -1.13
CA PHE A 157 2.87 21.82 -1.04
C PHE A 157 2.82 20.87 0.15
N SER A 158 1.92 21.12 1.10
CA SER A 158 1.60 20.18 2.19
C SER A 158 0.48 19.21 1.81
N GLU A 159 -0.39 19.61 0.89
CA GLU A 159 -1.59 18.85 0.50
C GLU A 159 -1.49 18.28 -0.91
N TRP A 160 -1.73 16.97 -1.02
CA TRP A 160 -1.69 16.27 -2.30
C TRP A 160 -2.64 16.85 -3.35
N ASN A 161 -3.88 17.18 -2.96
CA ASN A 161 -4.90 17.63 -3.90
C ASN A 161 -4.53 18.96 -4.55
N ASP A 162 -3.91 19.86 -3.78
CA ASP A 162 -3.47 21.17 -4.27
C ASP A 162 -2.32 21.01 -5.25
N LEU A 163 -1.35 20.14 -4.94
CA LEU A 163 -0.25 19.81 -5.84
C LEU A 163 -0.77 19.23 -7.17
N VAL A 164 -1.69 18.25 -7.14
CA VAL A 164 -2.26 17.65 -8.35
C VAL A 164 -3.01 18.68 -9.19
N LYS A 165 -3.81 19.54 -8.56
CA LYS A 165 -4.54 20.60 -9.27
C LYS A 165 -3.57 21.57 -9.94
N ARG A 166 -2.50 21.98 -9.24
CA ARG A 166 -1.49 22.90 -9.77
C ARG A 166 -0.70 22.29 -10.93
N THR A 167 -0.24 21.06 -10.77
CA THR A 167 0.51 20.33 -11.79
C THR A 167 -0.33 20.04 -13.03
N LYS A 168 -1.61 19.71 -12.90
CA LYS A 168 -2.55 19.60 -14.03
C LYS A 168 -2.59 20.88 -14.86
N HIS A 169 -2.68 22.02 -14.19
CA HIS A 169 -2.72 23.32 -14.85
C HIS A 169 -1.39 23.65 -15.56
N LEU A 170 -0.25 23.44 -14.88
CA LEU A 170 1.07 23.66 -15.46
C LEU A 170 1.31 22.78 -16.68
N HIS A 171 0.94 21.50 -16.61
CA HIS A 171 1.09 20.56 -17.70
C HIS A 171 0.28 20.99 -18.93
N ALA A 172 -0.99 21.38 -18.77
CA ALA A 172 -1.82 21.88 -19.86
C ALA A 172 -1.23 23.14 -20.53
N LYS A 173 -0.68 24.06 -19.73
CA LYS A 173 -0.01 25.27 -20.23
C LYS A 173 1.22 24.93 -21.07
N LEU A 174 2.06 24.00 -20.60
CA LEU A 174 3.28 23.58 -21.29
C LEU A 174 2.99 22.76 -22.55
N GLN A 175 1.97 21.89 -22.53
CA GLN A 175 1.48 21.21 -23.71
C GLN A 175 1.04 22.17 -24.81
N LYS A 176 0.26 23.19 -24.45
CA LYS A 176 -0.17 24.23 -25.41
C LYS A 176 1.03 24.94 -26.03
N LYS A 177 2.03 25.29 -25.21
CA LYS A 177 3.28 25.93 -25.68
C LYS A 177 4.07 25.02 -26.62
N ALA A 178 4.20 23.73 -26.30
CA ALA A 178 4.91 22.76 -27.13
C ALA A 178 4.22 22.57 -28.49
N ARG A 179 2.89 22.43 -28.51
CA ARG A 179 2.11 22.34 -29.75
C ARG A 179 2.28 23.57 -30.63
N ALA A 180 2.21 24.77 -30.04
CA ALA A 180 2.40 26.02 -30.79
C ALA A 180 3.79 26.11 -31.44
N LYS A 181 4.85 25.67 -30.74
CA LYS A 181 6.21 25.62 -31.31
C LYS A 181 6.29 24.66 -32.51
N LEU A 182 5.68 23.47 -32.41
CA LEU A 182 5.68 22.49 -33.49
C LEU A 182 4.97 23.02 -34.74
N THR A 183 3.82 23.67 -34.57
CA THR A 183 3.08 24.29 -35.69
C THR A 183 3.89 25.41 -36.37
N ALA A 184 4.62 26.22 -35.59
CA ALA A 184 5.47 27.27 -36.14
C ALA A 184 6.62 26.72 -36.98
N VAL A 185 7.26 25.63 -36.55
CA VAL A 185 8.35 24.97 -37.28
C VAL A 185 7.85 24.33 -38.59
N GLN A 186 6.62 23.81 -38.62
CA GLN A 186 6.03 23.20 -39.82
C GLN A 186 5.51 24.23 -40.84
N SER A 187 5.42 25.51 -40.46
CA SER A 187 4.93 26.60 -41.32
C SER A 187 6.05 27.44 -41.94
N THR A 188 7.31 27.06 -41.71
CA THR A 188 8.54 27.60 -42.29
C THR A 188 9.16 26.61 -43.24
#